data_AF-A0A317M605-F1
#
_entry.id   AF-A0A317M605-F1
#
_cell.length_a   1.000
_cell.length_b   1.000
_cell.length_c   1.000
_cell.angle_alpha   90.00
_cell.angle_beta   90.00
_cell.angle_gamma   90.00
#
_symmetry.space_group_name_H-M   'P 1'
#
loop_
_entity.id
_entity.type
_entity.pdbx_description
1 polymer ?
#
loop_
_entity_poly.entity_id
_entity_poly.type
_entity_poly.pdbx_seq_one_letter_code
_entity_poly.pdbx_strand_id
1 'polypeptide(L)'
;MLKQLIGLLFPQKLQESNAGLKSTGNRITVNAEKFTIFTSNYYEEPADTDNLEVRMLDGFANHYPDEIREREICYLSCAYQPDNNTRIELLSPYIYKDRVTVYFLLERHKQISIYLNPTDNREYYFDLDFMNG
;
A
#
# COMPACT_ATOMS: atom_id res chain seq x y z
N MET A 1 2.64 -26.76 -11.45
CA MET A 1 1.57 -25.73 -11.42
C MET A 1 1.36 -25.17 -10.01
N LEU A 2 2.43 -24.82 -9.28
CA LEU A 2 2.36 -24.33 -7.88
C LEU A 2 3.11 -22.99 -7.68
N LYS A 3 3.76 -22.46 -8.73
CA LYS A 3 4.55 -21.21 -8.68
C LYS A 3 3.72 -19.94 -8.90
N GLN A 4 2.43 -20.05 -9.20
CA GLN A 4 1.55 -18.90 -9.47
C GLN A 4 0.74 -18.44 -8.25
N LEU A 5 0.78 -19.16 -7.12
CA LEU A 5 0.00 -18.81 -5.92
C LEU A 5 0.78 -17.98 -4.89
N ILE A 6 2.11 -17.87 -5.01
CA ILE A 6 2.94 -17.14 -4.03
C ILE A 6 3.05 -15.64 -4.38
N GLY A 7 2.71 -15.25 -5.61
CA GLY A 7 2.62 -13.83 -6.01
C GLY A 7 1.43 -13.07 -5.39
N LEU A 8 0.59 -13.74 -4.60
CA LEU A 8 -0.57 -13.18 -3.89
C LEU A 8 -0.32 -12.92 -2.40
N LEU A 9 0.83 -13.35 -1.86
CA LEU A 9 1.12 -13.28 -0.42
C LEU A 9 2.12 -12.18 -0.05
N PHE A 10 2.71 -11.52 -1.03
CA PHE A 10 3.62 -10.40 -0.82
C PHE A 10 3.29 -9.33 -1.84
N PRO A 11 2.96 -8.09 -1.43
CA PRO A 11 2.98 -7.00 -2.38
C PRO A 11 4.44 -6.84 -2.82
N GLN A 12 4.74 -7.27 -4.04
CA GLN A 12 5.89 -6.73 -4.76
C GLN A 12 5.78 -5.22 -4.61
N LYS A 13 6.82 -4.57 -4.11
CA LYS A 13 6.92 -3.11 -3.97
C LYS A 13 6.34 -2.49 -5.24
N LEU A 14 5.07 -2.10 -5.18
CA LEU A 14 4.27 -1.96 -6.40
C LEU A 14 4.86 -0.74 -7.07
N GLN A 15 5.57 -0.98 -8.18
CA GLN A 15 5.97 0.07 -9.10
C GLN A 15 4.72 0.92 -9.29
N GLU A 16 4.78 2.19 -8.90
CA GLU A 16 3.64 3.10 -8.84
C GLU A 16 2.90 3.07 -10.17
N SER A 17 1.90 2.19 -10.28
CA SER A 17 1.20 1.95 -11.52
C SER A 17 0.52 3.26 -11.85
N ASN A 18 0.73 3.71 -13.09
CA ASN A 18 0.17 4.97 -13.59
C ASN A 18 0.76 6.25 -12.97
N ALA A 19 1.95 6.26 -12.35
CA ALA A 19 2.60 7.49 -11.88
C ALA A 19 2.72 8.59 -12.95
N GLY A 20 2.80 8.20 -14.23
CA GLY A 20 2.77 9.13 -15.37
C GLY A 20 1.51 10.02 -15.42
N LEU A 21 0.40 9.59 -14.81
CA LEU A 21 -0.83 10.39 -14.69
C LEU A 21 -0.65 11.66 -13.86
N LYS A 22 0.40 11.77 -13.03
CA LYS A 22 0.74 13.03 -12.35
C LYS A 22 0.97 14.18 -13.34
N SER A 23 1.42 13.85 -14.56
CA SER A 23 1.72 14.80 -15.64
C SER A 23 0.64 14.86 -16.72
N THR A 24 -0.12 13.77 -16.93
CA THR A 24 -1.06 13.64 -18.06
C THR A 24 -2.53 13.47 -17.66
N GLY A 25 -2.80 13.14 -16.40
CA GLY A 25 -4.13 12.81 -15.89
C GLY A 25 -4.91 14.04 -15.41
N ASN A 26 -6.22 13.87 -15.32
CA ASN A 26 -7.11 14.85 -14.72
C ASN A 26 -6.99 14.76 -13.20
N ARG A 27 -6.57 15.85 -12.57
CA ARG A 27 -6.45 15.93 -11.11
C ARG A 27 -7.79 16.20 -10.46
N ILE A 28 -8.20 15.31 -9.57
CA ILE A 28 -9.24 15.57 -8.57
C ILE A 28 -8.60 15.74 -7.20
N THR A 29 -9.21 16.55 -6.35
CA THR A 29 -8.75 16.78 -4.98
C THR A 29 -9.85 16.38 -4.02
N VAL A 30 -9.53 15.47 -3.11
CA VAL A 30 -10.47 14.87 -2.18
C VAL A 30 -10.03 15.21 -0.75
N ASN A 31 -10.97 15.69 0.07
CA ASN A 31 -10.68 15.98 1.48
C ASN A 31 -10.37 14.67 2.23
N ALA A 32 -9.41 14.73 3.15
CA ALA A 32 -8.98 13.61 4.00
C ALA A 32 -10.17 12.92 4.70
N GLU A 33 -11.15 13.70 5.16
CA GLU A 33 -12.37 13.22 5.83
C GLU A 33 -13.24 12.29 4.98
N LYS A 34 -13.10 12.33 3.65
CA LYS A 34 -13.87 11.46 2.74
C LYS A 34 -13.21 10.10 2.53
N PHE A 35 -12.00 9.88 3.05
CA PHE A 35 -11.32 8.60 2.94
C PHE A 35 -11.70 7.67 4.09
N THR A 36 -11.91 6.40 3.75
CA THR A 36 -11.98 5.32 4.73
C THR A 36 -10.64 4.61 4.76
N ILE A 37 -10.05 4.48 5.96
CA ILE A 37 -8.81 3.72 6.17
C ILE A 37 -9.20 2.26 6.42
N PHE A 38 -8.66 1.37 5.61
CA PHE A 38 -8.74 -0.07 5.82
C PHE A 38 -7.39 -0.60 6.27
N THR A 39 -7.43 -1.59 7.16
CA THR A 39 -6.25 -2.27 7.69
C THR A 39 -6.24 -3.72 7.24
N SER A 40 -5.07 -4.23 6.91
CA SER A 40 -4.81 -5.64 6.67
C SER A 40 -3.50 -6.00 7.35
N ASN A 41 -3.34 -7.26 7.73
CA ASN A 41 -2.11 -7.73 8.35
C ASN A 41 -1.35 -8.57 7.34
N TYR A 42 -0.06 -8.30 7.19
CA TYR A 42 0.84 -9.17 6.43
C TYR A 42 1.92 -9.71 7.36
N TYR A 43 2.33 -10.93 7.06
CA TYR A 43 3.37 -11.63 7.77
C TYR A 43 4.65 -11.49 6.96
N GLU A 44 5.61 -10.74 7.49
CA GLU A 44 6.92 -10.61 6.86
C GLU A 44 7.83 -11.70 7.40
N GLU A 45 8.26 -12.62 6.53
CA GLU A 45 9.36 -13.51 6.88
C GLU A 45 10.64 -12.68 7.03
N PRO A 46 11.44 -12.91 8.07
CA PRO A 46 12.71 -12.22 8.23
C PRO A 46 13.58 -12.43 6.98
N ALA A 47 14.21 -11.35 6.50
CA ALA A 47 15.10 -11.43 5.37
C ALA A 47 16.26 -12.38 5.70
N ASP A 48 16.38 -13.48 4.95
CA ASP A 48 17.46 -14.48 5.06
C ASP A 48 18.78 -13.83 4.61
N THR A 49 19.36 -13.05 5.51
CA THR A 49 20.60 -12.26 5.30
C THR A 49 21.81 -12.95 5.93
N ASP A 50 21.60 -14.05 6.63
CA ASP A 50 22.65 -14.79 7.32
C ASP A 50 23.31 -15.84 6.42
N ASN A 51 24.65 -15.90 6.50
CA ASN A 51 25.42 -16.98 5.88
C ASN A 51 25.02 -18.33 6.48
N LEU A 52 25.03 -19.38 5.65
CA LEU A 52 24.66 -20.76 6.02
C LEU A 52 25.34 -21.26 7.30
N GLU A 53 26.58 -20.84 7.57
CA GLU A 53 27.36 -21.19 8.76
C GLU A 53 26.75 -20.64 10.07
N VAL A 54 26.20 -19.42 10.04
CA VAL A 54 25.54 -18.79 11.21
C VAL A 54 24.28 -19.55 11.59
N ARG A 55 23.49 -19.95 10.58
CA ARG A 55 22.26 -20.74 10.77
C ARG A 55 22.50 -22.12 11.36
N MET A 56 23.62 -22.76 11.00
CA MET A 56 24.01 -24.04 11.59
C MET A 56 24.36 -23.88 13.07
N LEU A 57 25.10 -22.84 13.43
CA LEU A 57 25.44 -22.51 14.82
C LEU A 57 24.21 -22.19 15.67
N ASP A 58 23.26 -21.40 15.16
CA ASP A 58 22.01 -21.08 15.85
C ASP A 58 21.13 -22.31 16.07
N GLY A 59 21.08 -23.23 15.09
CA GLY A 59 20.40 -24.51 15.21
C GLY A 59 21.01 -25.44 16.27
N PHE A 60 22.31 -25.34 16.56
CA PHE A 60 22.95 -26.06 17.66
C PHE A 60 22.75 -25.36 19.02
N ALA A 61 22.56 -24.04 19.02
CA ALA A 61 22.39 -23.22 20.22
C ALA A 61 20.92 -23.04 20.67
N ASN A 62 19.96 -23.73 20.03
CA ASN A 62 18.50 -23.51 20.20
C ASN A 62 18.10 -22.02 20.09
N HIS A 63 18.84 -21.24 19.29
CA HIS A 63 18.43 -19.88 18.97
C HIS A 63 17.39 -19.97 17.86
N TYR A 64 16.13 -19.71 18.22
CA TYR A 64 15.04 -19.64 17.25
C TYR A 64 15.25 -18.41 16.36
N PRO A 65 15.17 -18.55 15.03
CA PRO A 65 15.27 -17.40 14.13
C PRO A 65 14.16 -16.40 14.45
N ASP A 66 14.47 -15.11 14.26
CA ASP A 66 13.59 -13.97 14.47
C ASP A 66 12.12 -14.31 14.12
N GLU A 67 11.23 -14.15 15.10
CA GLU A 67 9.81 -14.47 14.95
C GLU A 67 9.21 -13.75 13.74
N ILE A 68 8.29 -14.43 13.03
CA ILE A 68 7.48 -13.84 11.97
C ILE A 68 6.79 -12.59 12.56
N ARG A 69 7.16 -11.40 12.06
CA ARG A 69 6.59 -10.16 12.56
C ARG A 69 5.31 -9.87 11.80
N GLU A 70 4.18 -9.90 12.52
CA GLU A 70 2.93 -9.37 12.01
C GLU A 70 3.08 -7.85 11.85
N ARG A 71 2.84 -7.36 10.64
CA ARG A 71 2.87 -5.92 10.35
C ARG A 71 1.51 -5.49 9.81
N GLU A 72 0.98 -4.43 10.38
CA GLU A 72 -0.22 -3.77 9.90
C GLU A 72 0.12 -2.97 8.62
N ILE A 73 -0.67 -3.17 7.57
CA ILE A 73 -0.69 -2.34 6.37
C ILE A 73 -2.02 -1.66 6.26
N CYS A 74 -1.99 -0.43 5.75
CA CYS A 74 -3.18 0.34 5.50
C CYS A 74 -3.41 0.54 3.99
N TYR A 75 -4.65 0.83 3.61
CA TYR A 75 -4.97 1.42 2.32
C TYR A 75 -6.17 2.36 2.48
N LEU A 76 -6.25 3.34 1.59
CA LEU A 76 -7.30 4.35 1.57
C LEU A 76 -8.32 4.02 0.51
N SER A 77 -9.58 4.26 0.83
CA SER A 77 -10.70 4.11 -0.08
C SER A 77 -11.49 5.41 -0.15
N CYS A 78 -11.88 5.81 -1.35
CA CYS A 78 -12.88 6.86 -1.52
C CYS A 78 -13.83 6.57 -2.66
N ALA A 79 -15.08 6.97 -2.48
CA ALA A 79 -16.05 6.98 -3.55
C ALA A 79 -15.79 8.15 -4.51
N TYR A 80 -15.73 7.83 -5.80
CA TYR A 80 -15.63 8.78 -6.89
C TYR A 80 -16.79 8.57 -7.86
N GLN A 81 -17.29 9.68 -8.42
CA GLN A 81 -18.41 9.68 -9.33
C GLN A 81 -18.03 10.49 -10.56
N PRO A 82 -17.52 9.86 -11.64
CA PRO A 82 -17.18 10.57 -12.87
C PRO A 82 -18.40 11.19 -13.55
N ASP A 83 -19.56 10.52 -13.50
CA ASP A 83 -20.81 10.94 -14.12
C ASP A 83 -21.99 10.74 -13.16
N ASN A 84 -23.14 11.38 -13.43
CA ASN A 84 -24.32 11.36 -12.55
C ASN A 84 -24.89 9.97 -12.21
N ASN A 85 -24.51 8.91 -12.92
CA ASN A 85 -25.05 7.56 -12.73
C ASN A 85 -24.04 6.50 -12.28
N THR A 86 -22.74 6.78 -12.31
CA THR A 86 -21.71 5.75 -12.09
C THR A 86 -20.87 6.11 -10.88
N ARG A 87 -21.01 5.37 -9.79
CA ARG A 87 -20.14 5.47 -8.61
C ARG A 87 -19.10 4.37 -8.67
N ILE A 88 -17.83 4.74 -8.55
CA ILE A 88 -16.70 3.82 -8.44
C ILE A 88 -15.99 4.05 -7.12
N GLU A 89 -15.43 2.98 -6.56
CA GLU A 89 -14.58 3.05 -5.37
C GLU A 89 -13.13 3.05 -5.83
N LEU A 90 -12.37 4.08 -5.44
CA LEU A 90 -10.95 4.21 -5.72
C LEU A 90 -10.16 3.72 -4.51
N LEU A 91 -9.19 2.85 -4.75
CA LEU A 91 -8.37 2.23 -3.71
C LEU A 91 -6.91 2.65 -3.87
N SER A 92 -6.29 3.13 -2.81
CA SER A 92 -4.87 3.48 -2.84
C SER A 92 -3.99 2.23 -2.90
N PRO A 93 -2.72 2.38 -3.30
CA PRO A 93 -1.69 1.38 -3.02
C PRO A 93 -1.56 1.11 -1.52
N TYR A 94 -0.88 0.00 -1.17
CA TYR A 94 -0.57 -0.33 0.21
C TYR A 94 0.33 0.73 0.85
N ILE A 95 -0.05 1.15 2.05
CA ILE A 95 0.67 2.08 2.90
C ILE A 95 1.23 1.26 4.06
N TYR A 96 2.55 1.08 4.06
CA TYR A 96 3.28 0.31 5.07
C TYR A 96 3.47 1.12 6.36
N LYS A 97 2.35 1.52 6.97
CA LYS A 97 2.28 2.22 8.25
C LYS A 97 1.03 1.74 8.99
N ASP A 98 1.11 1.80 10.31
CA ASP A 98 -0.05 1.53 11.16
C ASP A 98 -1.13 2.61 10.97
N ARG A 99 -2.36 2.25 11.35
CA ARG A 99 -3.56 3.06 11.19
C ARG A 99 -3.46 4.39 11.93
N VAL A 100 -2.83 4.43 13.10
CA VAL A 100 -2.71 5.67 13.90
C VAL A 100 -1.82 6.66 13.17
N THR A 101 -0.68 6.18 12.65
CA THR A 101 0.23 7.00 11.85
C THR A 101 -0.45 7.49 10.57
N VAL A 102 -1.17 6.62 9.85
CA VAL A 102 -1.92 7.03 8.64
C VAL A 102 -2.96 8.10 8.97
N TYR A 103 -3.74 7.89 10.04
CA TYR A 103 -4.73 8.86 10.47
C TYR A 103 -4.11 10.23 10.80
N PHE A 104 -3.00 10.24 11.54
CA PHE A 104 -2.27 11.48 11.86
C PHE A 104 -1.76 12.20 10.61
N LEU A 105 -1.20 11.46 9.64
CA LEU A 105 -0.71 12.03 8.39
C LEU A 105 -1.85 12.63 7.55
N LEU A 106 -3.03 11.98 7.52
CA LEU A 106 -4.23 12.50 6.87
C LEU A 106 -4.78 13.75 7.54
N GLU A 107 -4.81 13.81 8.87
CA GLU A 107 -5.23 15.01 9.60
C GLU A 107 -4.32 16.22 9.30
N ARG A 108 -3.01 15.97 9.16
CA ARG A 108 -2.04 16.99 8.74
C ARG A 108 -2.19 17.35 7.26
N HIS A 109 -2.43 16.36 6.40
CA HIS A 109 -2.67 16.51 4.96
C HIS A 109 -4.16 16.46 4.64
N LYS A 110 -4.83 17.59 4.88
CA LYS A 110 -6.29 17.77 4.74
C LYS A 110 -6.88 17.37 3.38
N GLN A 111 -6.06 17.26 2.34
CA GLN A 111 -6.48 16.96 0.97
C GLN A 111 -5.48 16.05 0.28
N ILE A 112 -6.00 15.12 -0.50
CA ILE A 112 -5.22 14.20 -1.34
C ILE A 112 -5.56 14.46 -2.80
N SER A 113 -4.54 14.48 -3.65
CA SER A 113 -4.73 14.56 -5.10
C SER A 113 -4.80 13.15 -5.67
N ILE A 114 -5.80 12.89 -6.51
CA ILE A 114 -5.90 11.65 -7.29
C ILE A 114 -5.92 12.06 -8.76
N TYR A 115 -5.09 11.41 -9.57
CA TYR A 115 -4.95 11.66 -10.99
C TYR A 115 -5.62 10.54 -11.76
N LEU A 116 -6.61 10.88 -12.58
CA LEU A 116 -7.42 9.93 -13.34
C LEU A 116 -7.02 9.98 -14.82
N ASN A 117 -7.00 8.83 -15.50
CA ASN A 117 -6.89 8.80 -16.95
C ASN A 117 -8.20 9.34 -17.57
N PRO A 118 -8.13 10.35 -18.47
CA PRO A 118 -9.32 10.93 -19.11
C PRO A 118 -10.14 9.94 -19.95
N THR A 119 -9.51 8.86 -20.43
CA THR A 119 -10.13 7.87 -21.33
C THR A 119 -10.63 6.64 -20.57
N ASP A 120 -10.00 6.29 -19.46
CA ASP A 120 -10.39 5.16 -18.61
C ASP A 120 -10.31 5.50 -17.12
N ASN A 121 -11.45 5.76 -16.50
CA ASN A 121 -11.54 6.10 -15.08
C ASN A 121 -11.09 4.96 -14.12
N ARG A 122 -10.81 3.76 -14.64
CA ARG A 122 -10.21 2.66 -13.87
C ARG A 122 -8.70 2.80 -13.70
N GLU A 123 -8.06 3.59 -14.56
CA GLU A 123 -6.65 3.93 -14.44
C GLU A 123 -6.51 5.24 -13.68
N TYR A 124 -5.96 5.12 -12.47
CA TYR A 124 -5.76 6.26 -11.59
C TYR A 124 -4.48 6.13 -10.76
N TYR A 125 -4.05 7.25 -10.19
CA TYR A 125 -2.86 7.37 -9.36
C TYR A 125 -3.15 8.25 -8.13
N PHE A 126 -2.84 7.72 -6.95
CA PHE A 126 -2.95 8.45 -5.68
C PHE A 126 -1.63 9.15 -5.36
N ASP A 127 -1.66 10.47 -5.19
CA ASP A 127 -0.49 11.24 -4.76
C ASP A 127 -0.32 11.15 -3.24
N LEU A 128 0.44 10.14 -2.82
CA LEU A 128 0.72 9.83 -1.42
C LEU A 128 2.15 10.20 -1.02
N ASP A 129 2.80 11.14 -1.72
CA ASP A 129 4.18 11.54 -1.42
C ASP A 129 4.36 11.94 0.06
N PHE A 130 3.34 12.55 0.66
CA PHE A 130 3.33 12.94 2.07
C PHE A 130 3.35 11.77 3.05
N MET A 131 3.03 10.55 2.60
CA MET A 131 3.13 9.34 3.41
C MET A 131 4.58 8.85 3.55
N ASN A 132 5.53 9.41 2.80
CA ASN A 132 6.94 9.00 2.86
C ASN A 132 7.82 9.90 3.76
N GLY A 133 7.22 10.89 4.42
CA GLY A 133 7.90 11.83 5.33
C GLY A 133 8.12 11.32 6.74
#